data_AF-A0A814D743-F1
#
_entry.id   AF-A0A814D743-F1
#
_cell.length_a   1.000
_cell.length_b   1.000
_cell.length_c   1.000
_cell.angle_alpha   90.00
_cell.angle_beta   90.00
_cell.angle_gamma   90.00
#
_symmetry.space_group_name_H-M   'P 1'
#
loop_
_entity.id
_entity.type
_entity.pdbx_description
1 polymer ?
#
loop_
_entity_poly.entity_id
_entity_poly.type
_entity_poly.pdbx_seq_one_letter_code
_entity_poly.pdbx_strand_id
1 'polypeptide(L)'
;REKETAERLKTLQVEENQRMEQPTLKSILSKNKPQAHIYVEELDESYYIMDGSKKRVTFDDDDDNNNKNEIISANETEENEDDSTTIDNEEDEQITNGDLTAEYEEIPSDIDKLQTRLSDDKNTLSTIWKRINDKRLPPIPKSVLSNYFDVLLDYYETITSNKILLNQIGKNLLYLLQLVNNEQTKSNILNRLKQYHVILNEQIENDKFCQVDLSFILFLKLIAHLYPTSDFLHPITTPAITLLVQAINHCSLKSLGSCRQVLFLIDLIKQWISRSHRYVPEIIVLLIKLIQLACPIEKSQYFISSSSKQIENNQLLVLKKNIDLSNSIKLTIFDTNDLDDNNDSHRATILQTYLNHLIDFLQIYESLSAIVEIAEPFKSFLVTIADTTKCSQISSQCREILNLIDTSKTTCLTNRKHLEQGKEQAKMLKLFEPRFGPVYEGKKNSRLPKEYDERLRLRRKYKREHKSVTRALVLDTEFIAREELKQQVEKDTQRKRKVKDIQAQLSMQEGEYRKLQKTK
;
A
#
# COMPACT_ATOMS: atom_id res chain seq x y z
N ARG A 1 10.37 14.03 74.08
CA ARG A 1 11.52 13.11 73.93
C ARG A 1 11.10 11.74 73.39
N GLU A 2 10.58 10.77 74.16
CA GLU A 2 10.19 9.46 73.59
C GLU A 2 9.02 9.52 72.57
N LYS A 3 8.06 10.42 72.79
CA LYS A 3 6.97 10.66 71.83
C LYS A 3 7.45 11.36 70.55
N GLU A 4 8.38 12.31 70.65
CA GLU A 4 9.01 12.97 69.49
C GLU A 4 9.88 12.01 68.67
N THR A 5 10.59 11.08 69.32
CA THR A 5 11.38 10.07 68.60
C THR A 5 10.48 9.07 67.89
N ALA A 6 9.34 8.72 68.48
CA ALA A 6 8.35 7.84 67.84
C ALA A 6 7.63 8.52 66.66
N GLU A 7 7.32 9.82 66.77
CA GLU A 7 6.77 10.60 65.66
C GLU A 7 7.78 10.77 64.53
N ARG A 8 9.06 11.03 64.83
CA ARG A 8 10.13 11.07 63.81
C ARG A 8 10.35 9.74 63.11
N LEU A 9 10.26 8.62 63.83
CA LEU A 9 10.36 7.29 63.22
C LEU A 9 9.16 6.99 62.32
N LYS A 10 7.95 7.41 62.70
CA LYS A 10 6.77 7.28 61.85
C LYS A 10 6.86 8.16 60.61
N THR A 11 7.36 9.39 60.72
CA THR A 11 7.56 10.26 59.53
C THR A 11 8.62 9.69 58.60
N LEU A 12 9.72 9.13 59.14
CA LEU A 12 10.75 8.48 58.34
C LEU A 12 10.24 7.23 57.64
N GLN A 13 9.41 6.42 58.30
CA GLN A 13 8.77 5.24 57.68
C GLN A 13 7.76 5.62 56.59
N VAL A 14 7.03 6.72 56.77
CA VAL A 14 6.12 7.25 55.74
C VAL A 14 6.92 7.81 54.55
N GLU A 15 8.03 8.51 54.79
CA GLU A 15 8.93 8.96 53.71
C GLU A 15 9.61 7.79 52.98
N GLU A 16 9.98 6.73 53.69
CA GLU A 16 10.58 5.53 53.10
C GLU A 16 9.57 4.75 52.26
N ASN A 17 8.33 4.61 52.73
CA ASN A 17 7.25 4.00 51.96
C ASN A 17 6.85 4.86 50.74
N GLN A 18 6.84 6.19 50.86
CA GLN A 18 6.60 7.09 49.72
C GLN A 18 7.75 7.06 48.70
N ARG A 19 9.00 6.82 49.12
CA ARG A 19 10.14 6.61 48.20
C ARG A 19 10.08 5.25 47.49
N MET A 20 9.49 4.24 48.11
CA MET A 20 9.30 2.90 47.53
C MET A 20 8.07 2.83 46.58
N GLU A 21 7.07 3.70 46.78
CA GLU A 21 5.86 3.78 45.95
C GLU A 21 5.98 4.74 44.76
N GLN A 22 7.02 5.58 44.69
CA GLN A 22 7.30 6.32 43.46
C GLN A 22 7.78 5.35 42.38
N PRO A 23 7.15 5.34 41.19
CA PRO A 23 7.60 4.50 40.09
C PRO A 23 9.04 4.89 39.76
N THR A 24 9.98 3.99 40.09
CA THR A 24 11.39 4.18 39.75
C THR A 24 11.51 4.58 38.28
N LEU A 25 12.35 5.57 37.96
CA LEU A 25 12.57 6.03 36.57
C LEU A 25 12.88 4.86 35.60
N LYS A 26 13.34 3.70 36.11
CA LYS A 26 13.48 2.43 35.38
C LYS A 26 12.17 1.81 34.86
N SER A 27 11.01 2.02 35.50
CA SER A 27 9.72 1.50 35.04
C SER A 27 9.01 2.42 34.04
N ILE A 28 9.37 3.71 34.00
CA ILE A 28 8.89 4.70 33.02
C ILE A 28 9.79 4.73 31.77
N LEU A 29 11.10 4.50 31.92
CA LEU A 29 12.06 4.43 30.82
C LEU A 29 12.10 3.07 30.08
N SER A 30 11.49 2.01 30.62
CA SER A 30 11.43 0.69 29.95
C SER A 30 10.44 0.63 28.78
N LYS A 31 9.62 1.68 28.58
CA LYS A 31 8.65 1.75 27.48
C LYS A 31 9.06 2.69 26.34
N ASN A 32 10.16 3.43 26.45
CA ASN A 32 10.61 4.29 25.36
C ASN A 32 12.13 4.52 25.37
N LYS A 33 12.76 4.02 24.29
CA LYS A 33 14.02 4.46 23.65
C LYS A 33 15.38 3.79 24.02
N PRO A 34 16.32 3.77 23.05
CA PRO A 34 17.43 2.82 22.92
C PRO A 34 18.63 3.15 23.81
N GLN A 35 19.48 2.13 24.00
CA GLN A 35 20.67 2.13 24.84
C GLN A 35 21.71 3.16 24.37
N ALA A 36 22.00 4.14 25.21
CA ALA A 36 23.26 4.88 25.22
C ALA A 36 24.03 4.44 26.48
N HIS A 37 25.19 3.78 26.30
CA HIS A 37 26.03 3.33 27.41
C HIS A 37 26.82 4.51 28.00
N ILE A 38 26.56 4.78 29.27
CA ILE A 38 27.35 5.63 30.16
C ILE A 38 28.53 4.80 30.67
N TYR A 39 29.76 5.30 30.50
CA TYR A 39 30.95 4.70 31.11
C TYR A 39 30.97 5.02 32.61
N VAL A 40 31.03 3.97 33.44
CA VAL A 40 31.31 4.07 34.88
C VAL A 40 32.76 3.64 35.10
N GLU A 41 33.53 4.52 35.72
CA GLU A 41 34.88 4.30 36.22
C GLU A 41 34.86 3.25 37.34
N GLU A 42 35.63 2.18 37.20
CA GLU A 42 35.94 1.28 38.31
C GLU A 42 37.13 1.84 39.11
N LEU A 43 36.88 1.99 40.41
CA LEU A 43 37.78 2.40 41.46
C LEU A 43 38.95 1.41 41.62
N ASP A 44 40.15 1.98 41.76
CA ASP A 44 41.37 1.27 42.14
C ASP A 44 41.29 0.78 43.60
N GLU A 45 41.30 -0.53 43.82
CA GLU A 45 41.71 -1.14 45.08
C GLU A 45 42.31 -2.53 44.82
N SER A 46 43.64 -2.65 44.83
CA SER A 46 44.27 -3.93 45.19
C SER A 46 45.58 -3.72 45.93
N TYR A 47 45.47 -4.04 47.22
CA TYR A 47 46.47 -4.16 48.26
C TYR A 47 47.40 -5.36 47.94
N TYR A 48 48.72 -5.14 47.89
CA TYR A 48 49.70 -6.23 47.74
C TYR A 48 50.04 -6.82 49.12
N ILE A 49 49.66 -8.08 49.35
CA ILE A 49 50.28 -8.95 50.37
C ILE A 49 51.24 -9.86 49.63
N MET A 50 52.53 -9.73 49.92
CA MET A 50 53.59 -10.59 49.43
C MET A 50 53.64 -11.85 50.30
N ASP A 51 53.49 -13.03 49.70
CA ASP A 51 54.10 -14.22 50.29
C ASP A 51 54.68 -15.16 49.22
N GLY A 52 55.81 -15.74 49.58
CA GLY A 52 56.79 -16.32 48.68
C GLY A 52 56.39 -17.66 48.10
N SER A 53 56.47 -17.78 46.77
CA SER A 53 56.85 -19.04 46.12
C SER A 53 57.36 -18.80 44.71
N LYS A 54 58.59 -19.27 44.46
CA LYS A 54 59.30 -19.16 43.18
C LYS A 54 58.52 -19.86 42.06
N LYS A 55 58.08 -19.09 41.05
CA LYS A 55 57.88 -19.59 39.68
C LYS A 55 58.53 -18.63 38.69
N ARG A 56 59.33 -19.20 37.79
CA ARG A 56 59.94 -18.53 36.63
C ARG A 56 58.82 -17.90 35.79
N VAL A 57 58.92 -16.61 35.52
CA VAL A 57 58.04 -15.92 34.57
C VAL A 57 58.67 -16.06 33.18
N THR A 58 58.16 -17.00 32.39
CA THR A 58 58.26 -16.96 30.93
C THR A 58 57.28 -15.88 30.46
N PHE A 59 57.78 -14.89 29.73
CA PHE A 59 56.93 -13.93 29.03
C PHE A 59 56.68 -14.48 27.64
N ASP A 60 55.60 -15.24 27.48
CA ASP A 60 55.06 -15.54 26.16
C ASP A 60 54.07 -14.42 25.78
N ASP A 61 54.35 -13.84 24.61
CA ASP A 61 53.43 -13.06 23.82
C ASP A 61 52.34 -13.99 23.29
N ASP A 62 51.07 -13.71 23.58
CA ASP A 62 49.92 -13.87 22.67
C ASP A 62 48.60 -13.54 23.40
N ASP A 63 47.55 -13.36 22.61
CA ASP A 63 46.15 -13.08 22.94
C ASP A 63 45.76 -11.62 23.23
N ASP A 64 45.39 -10.91 22.15
CA ASP A 64 44.22 -10.02 22.17
C ASP A 64 43.38 -10.27 20.91
N ASN A 65 42.73 -11.43 20.89
CA ASN A 65 41.59 -11.71 20.04
C ASN A 65 40.33 -11.58 20.90
N ASN A 66 39.65 -10.43 20.84
CA ASN A 66 38.21 -10.43 21.06
C ASN A 66 37.51 -9.25 20.38
N ASN A 67 36.65 -9.65 19.44
CA ASN A 67 35.50 -8.92 18.95
C ASN A 67 34.71 -8.28 20.09
N LYS A 68 34.41 -6.98 19.95
CA LYS A 68 33.08 -6.47 20.27
C LYS A 68 32.58 -5.55 19.16
N ASN A 69 31.52 -6.02 18.53
CA ASN A 69 30.59 -5.25 17.75
C ASN A 69 29.96 -4.19 18.66
N GLU A 70 29.94 -2.94 18.22
CA GLU A 70 28.91 -2.01 18.67
C GLU A 70 28.45 -1.13 17.50
N ILE A 71 27.13 -1.14 17.35
CA ILE A 71 26.31 -0.50 16.34
C ILE A 71 25.97 0.88 16.89
N ILE A 72 26.29 1.93 16.14
CA ILE A 72 25.68 3.25 16.35
C ILE A 72 25.07 3.69 15.03
N SER A 73 23.75 3.82 15.09
CA SER A 73 22.89 4.47 14.11
C SER A 73 23.15 5.98 14.13
N ALA A 74 23.51 6.53 12.97
CA ALA A 74 23.40 7.97 12.71
C ALA A 74 22.24 8.17 11.73
N ASN A 75 21.29 9.00 12.15
CA ASN A 75 20.25 9.56 11.30
C ASN A 75 20.92 10.57 10.36
N GLU A 76 20.76 10.37 9.06
CA GLU A 76 21.05 11.39 8.05
C GLU A 76 19.76 12.17 7.79
N THR A 77 19.83 13.46 8.09
CA THR A 77 18.90 14.50 7.67
C THR A 77 19.23 14.84 6.21
N GLU A 78 18.27 14.62 5.32
CA GLU A 78 18.30 15.08 3.93
C GLU A 78 18.17 16.61 3.90
N GLU A 79 19.26 17.30 3.55
CA GLU A 79 19.23 18.68 3.07
C GLU A 79 19.00 18.63 1.56
N ASN A 80 17.84 19.12 1.11
CA ASN A 80 17.56 19.40 -0.29
C ASN A 80 18.13 20.78 -0.62
N GLU A 81 19.16 20.82 -1.46
CA GLU A 81 19.62 22.05 -2.12
C GLU A 81 18.72 22.32 -3.33
N ASP A 82 17.87 23.34 -3.19
CA ASP A 82 17.10 23.95 -4.27
C ASP A 82 18.03 24.85 -5.12
N ASP A 83 18.50 24.34 -6.26
CA ASP A 83 19.15 25.15 -7.29
C ASP A 83 18.08 25.90 -8.11
N SER A 84 17.93 27.19 -7.78
CA SER A 84 17.15 28.16 -8.53
C SER A 84 18.08 28.94 -9.47
N THR A 85 18.18 28.51 -10.72
CA THR A 85 18.77 29.33 -11.79
C THR A 85 17.69 30.19 -12.43
N THR A 86 17.67 31.45 -12.03
CA THR A 86 17.12 32.59 -12.76
C THR A 86 17.78 32.73 -14.13
N ILE A 87 16.99 32.63 -15.22
CA ILE A 87 17.36 33.13 -16.54
C ILE A 87 16.12 33.87 -17.10
N ASP A 88 16.28 35.19 -17.09
CA ASP A 88 15.85 36.20 -18.06
C ASP A 88 14.37 36.38 -18.39
N ASN A 89 13.85 37.47 -17.83
CA ASN A 89 12.68 38.21 -18.28
C ASN A 89 12.93 38.75 -19.69
N GLU A 90 12.30 38.17 -20.70
CA GLU A 90 12.10 38.82 -21.99
C GLU A 90 10.71 39.47 -21.99
N GLU A 91 10.73 40.79 -21.82
CA GLU A 91 9.85 41.81 -22.38
C GLU A 91 8.42 41.37 -22.78
N ASP A 92 7.48 41.49 -21.84
CA ASP A 92 6.06 41.66 -22.15
C ASP A 92 5.88 42.98 -22.92
N GLU A 93 5.86 42.90 -24.25
CA GLU A 93 5.31 43.96 -25.09
C GLU A 93 3.85 44.20 -24.69
N GLN A 94 3.58 45.40 -24.17
CA GLN A 94 2.24 45.92 -23.97
C GLN A 94 1.52 46.00 -25.32
N ILE A 95 0.81 44.94 -25.69
CA ILE A 95 -0.18 44.99 -26.76
C ILE A 95 -1.46 45.59 -26.16
N THR A 96 -1.87 46.68 -26.79
CA THR A 96 -2.99 47.56 -26.46
C THR A 96 -4.30 46.81 -26.17
N ASN A 97 -4.86 47.02 -24.99
CA ASN A 97 -6.13 46.49 -24.45
C ASN A 97 -7.40 47.05 -25.13
N GLY A 98 -7.41 47.21 -26.46
CA GLY A 98 -8.49 47.89 -27.19
C GLY A 98 -9.41 46.97 -28.01
N ASP A 99 -8.85 45.96 -28.70
CA ASP A 99 -9.58 45.26 -29.78
C ASP A 99 -9.80 43.75 -29.54
N LEU A 100 -9.23 43.18 -28.49
CA LEU A 100 -9.33 41.74 -28.21
C LEU A 100 -10.63 41.33 -27.50
N THR A 101 -11.42 42.27 -26.95
CA THR A 101 -12.65 41.94 -26.22
C THR A 101 -13.83 41.54 -27.11
N ALA A 102 -13.79 41.84 -28.41
CA ALA A 102 -14.88 41.52 -29.34
C ALA A 102 -14.83 40.08 -29.89
N GLU A 103 -13.66 39.42 -29.87
CA GLU A 103 -13.47 38.08 -30.44
C GLU A 103 -13.74 36.94 -29.44
N TYR A 104 -13.82 37.24 -28.14
CA TYR A 104 -14.12 36.26 -27.07
C TYR A 104 -15.62 36.09 -26.77
N GLU A 105 -16.51 36.91 -27.35
CA GLU A 105 -17.97 36.78 -27.21
C GLU A 105 -18.57 35.60 -27.99
N GLU A 106 -17.78 34.89 -28.80
CA GLU A 106 -18.27 33.83 -29.69
C GLU A 106 -18.32 32.42 -29.09
N ILE A 107 -17.73 32.18 -27.91
CA ILE A 107 -17.83 30.89 -27.21
C ILE A 107 -19.04 30.98 -26.26
N PRO A 108 -20.11 30.20 -26.49
CA PRO A 108 -21.30 30.29 -25.64
C PRO A 108 -20.95 29.99 -24.18
N SER A 109 -21.08 31.02 -23.34
CA SER A 109 -20.91 30.90 -21.88
C SER A 109 -22.19 30.42 -21.19
N ASP A 110 -23.34 30.44 -21.89
CA ASP A 110 -24.66 30.11 -21.35
C ASP A 110 -25.38 29.08 -22.24
N ILE A 111 -26.16 28.18 -21.61
CA ILE A 111 -26.96 27.13 -22.28
C ILE A 111 -27.95 27.76 -23.27
N ASP A 112 -28.60 28.87 -22.90
CA ASP A 112 -29.58 29.57 -23.73
C ASP A 112 -28.95 30.22 -24.98
N LYS A 113 -27.71 30.72 -24.86
CA LYS A 113 -26.92 31.24 -25.98
C LYS A 113 -26.47 30.13 -26.93
N LEU A 114 -26.22 28.93 -26.41
CA LEU A 114 -25.87 27.76 -27.21
C LEU A 114 -27.11 27.19 -27.92
N GLN A 115 -28.26 27.12 -27.25
CA GLN A 115 -29.51 26.64 -27.83
C GLN A 115 -30.07 27.57 -28.92
N THR A 116 -29.99 28.88 -28.74
CA THR A 116 -30.36 29.87 -29.77
C THR A 116 -29.46 29.74 -31.00
N ARG A 117 -28.13 29.69 -30.82
CA ARG A 117 -27.16 29.50 -31.93
C ARG A 117 -27.31 28.16 -32.65
N LEU A 118 -27.67 27.08 -31.95
CA LEU A 118 -27.87 25.77 -32.58
C LEU A 118 -29.20 25.66 -33.34
N SER A 119 -30.20 26.46 -32.94
CA SER A 119 -31.47 26.57 -33.65
C SER A 119 -31.30 27.28 -35.01
N ASP A 120 -30.33 28.19 -35.09
CA ASP A 120 -30.06 28.98 -36.30
C ASP A 120 -29.20 28.23 -37.35
N ASP A 121 -28.28 27.32 -36.96
CA ASP A 121 -27.42 26.59 -37.91
C ASP A 121 -26.96 25.21 -37.41
N LYS A 122 -27.31 24.14 -38.16
CA LYS A 122 -26.87 22.75 -37.89
C LYS A 122 -25.34 22.53 -37.99
N ASN A 123 -24.60 23.50 -38.55
CA ASN A 123 -23.15 23.44 -38.75
C ASN A 123 -22.33 24.24 -37.72
N THR A 124 -22.98 24.96 -36.80
CA THR A 124 -22.31 25.83 -35.81
C THR A 124 -21.37 25.08 -34.87
N LEU A 125 -21.72 23.87 -34.40
CA LEU A 125 -20.79 23.08 -33.58
C LEU A 125 -19.51 22.71 -34.34
N SER A 126 -19.59 22.51 -35.66
CA SER A 126 -18.43 22.20 -36.48
C SER A 126 -17.58 23.44 -36.78
N THR A 127 -18.16 24.63 -36.86
CA THR A 127 -17.43 25.90 -37.04
C THR A 127 -16.80 26.36 -35.74
N ILE A 128 -17.51 26.25 -34.62
CA ILE A 128 -16.97 26.48 -33.26
C ILE A 128 -15.80 25.53 -33.01
N TRP A 129 -15.95 24.25 -33.34
CA TRP A 129 -14.87 23.26 -33.16
C TRP A 129 -13.68 23.48 -34.11
N LYS A 130 -13.90 23.93 -35.34
CA LYS A 130 -12.82 24.35 -36.24
C LYS A 130 -12.03 25.52 -35.65
N ARG A 131 -12.72 26.55 -35.11
CA ARG A 131 -12.08 27.70 -34.47
C ARG A 131 -11.29 27.32 -33.21
N ILE A 132 -11.79 26.40 -32.38
CA ILE A 132 -11.06 25.90 -31.20
C ILE A 132 -9.76 25.17 -31.59
N ASN A 133 -9.75 24.49 -32.74
CA ASN A 133 -8.59 23.74 -33.24
C ASN A 133 -7.68 24.53 -34.19
N ASP A 134 -8.07 25.75 -34.57
CA ASP A 134 -7.30 26.57 -35.49
C ASP A 134 -6.05 27.09 -34.79
N LYS A 135 -4.91 26.42 -35.02
CA LYS A 135 -3.57 26.78 -34.51
C LYS A 135 -3.08 28.20 -34.90
N ARG A 136 -3.88 28.95 -35.65
CA ARG A 136 -3.59 30.30 -36.13
C ARG A 136 -4.13 31.40 -35.19
N LEU A 137 -5.04 31.04 -34.28
CA LEU A 137 -5.61 31.96 -33.29
C LEU A 137 -4.81 31.88 -31.98
N PRO A 138 -4.77 32.97 -31.18
CA PRO A 138 -4.13 32.96 -29.86
C PRO A 138 -4.77 31.88 -28.97
N PRO A 139 -3.99 31.21 -28.11
CA PRO A 139 -4.50 30.14 -27.25
C PRO A 139 -5.62 30.68 -26.35
N ILE A 140 -6.81 30.09 -26.48
CA ILE A 140 -7.98 30.43 -25.66
C ILE A 140 -7.62 30.21 -24.18
N PRO A 141 -8.00 31.13 -23.26
CA PRO A 141 -7.76 30.94 -21.84
C PRO A 141 -8.44 29.66 -21.33
N LYS A 142 -7.68 28.85 -20.58
CA LYS A 142 -8.13 27.55 -20.07
C LYS A 142 -9.41 27.64 -19.21
N SER A 143 -9.67 28.77 -18.57
CA SER A 143 -10.88 29.03 -17.78
C SER A 143 -12.15 29.10 -18.64
N VAL A 144 -12.11 29.78 -19.79
CA VAL A 144 -13.24 29.87 -20.73
C VAL A 144 -13.52 28.50 -21.34
N LEU A 145 -12.47 27.73 -21.62
CA LEU A 145 -12.59 26.37 -22.14
C LEU A 145 -13.23 25.42 -21.10
N SER A 146 -12.93 25.60 -19.81
CA SER A 146 -13.59 24.86 -18.73
C SER A 146 -15.07 25.21 -18.63
N ASN A 147 -15.43 26.51 -18.66
CA ASN A 147 -16.83 26.93 -18.62
C ASN A 147 -17.62 26.41 -19.83
N TYR A 148 -17.00 26.43 -21.02
CA TYR A 148 -17.61 25.86 -22.22
C TYR A 148 -17.79 24.34 -22.14
N PHE A 149 -16.85 23.62 -21.52
CA PHE A 149 -17.00 22.19 -21.25
C PHE A 149 -18.23 21.92 -20.37
N ASP A 150 -18.45 22.73 -19.34
CA ASP A 150 -19.59 22.59 -18.45
C ASP A 150 -20.92 22.86 -19.17
N VAL A 151 -20.99 23.93 -19.96
CA VAL A 151 -22.19 24.25 -20.77
C VAL A 151 -22.48 23.15 -21.80
N LEU A 152 -21.46 22.57 -22.42
CA LEU A 152 -21.63 21.47 -23.35
C LEU A 152 -22.08 20.17 -22.65
N LEU A 153 -21.60 19.92 -21.43
CA LEU A 153 -22.02 18.77 -20.63
C LEU A 153 -23.50 18.90 -20.25
N ASP A 154 -23.91 20.10 -19.83
CA ASP A 154 -25.31 20.40 -19.53
C ASP A 154 -26.18 20.28 -20.78
N TYR A 155 -25.68 20.78 -21.91
CA TYR A 155 -26.38 20.65 -23.19
C TYR A 155 -26.51 19.17 -23.61
N TYR A 156 -25.49 18.35 -23.41
CA TYR A 156 -25.54 16.92 -23.68
C TYR A 156 -26.63 16.21 -22.87
N GLU A 157 -26.84 16.60 -21.61
CA GLU A 157 -27.91 16.05 -20.76
C GLU A 157 -29.32 16.43 -21.26
N THR A 158 -29.46 17.61 -21.90
CA THR A 158 -30.74 18.07 -22.48
C THR A 158 -31.06 17.45 -23.84
N ILE A 159 -30.04 17.11 -24.64
CA ILE A 159 -30.26 16.49 -25.96
C ILE A 159 -30.58 15.02 -25.79
N THR A 160 -31.86 14.72 -25.87
CA THR A 160 -32.33 13.33 -25.84
C THR A 160 -32.60 12.79 -27.24
N SER A 161 -33.05 13.61 -28.20
CA SER A 161 -33.64 13.09 -29.44
C SER A 161 -32.67 12.79 -30.61
N ASN A 162 -31.53 13.48 -30.72
CA ASN A 162 -30.68 13.45 -31.92
C ASN A 162 -29.37 12.64 -31.74
N LYS A 163 -29.37 11.37 -32.18
CA LYS A 163 -28.22 10.44 -32.09
C LYS A 163 -26.94 10.96 -32.77
N ILE A 164 -27.05 11.62 -33.92
CA ILE A 164 -25.90 12.12 -34.69
C ILE A 164 -25.20 13.26 -33.93
N LEU A 165 -26.00 14.17 -33.39
CA LEU A 165 -25.55 15.32 -32.60
C LEU A 165 -24.87 14.87 -31.30
N LEU A 166 -25.48 13.88 -30.62
CA LEU A 166 -24.93 13.28 -29.40
C LEU A 166 -23.52 12.71 -29.62
N ASN A 167 -23.31 12.00 -30.74
CA ASN A 167 -22.00 11.44 -31.09
C ASN A 167 -20.96 12.52 -31.43
N GLN A 168 -21.39 13.63 -32.06
CA GLN A 168 -20.50 14.75 -32.36
C GLN A 168 -20.09 15.47 -31.07
N ILE A 169 -21.03 15.74 -30.16
CA ILE A 169 -20.76 16.39 -28.88
C ILE A 169 -19.87 15.50 -28.01
N GLY A 170 -20.14 14.19 -27.93
CA GLY A 170 -19.28 13.27 -27.18
C GLY A 170 -17.83 13.27 -27.68
N LYS A 171 -17.61 13.34 -28.99
CA LYS A 171 -16.25 13.50 -29.56
C LYS A 171 -15.63 14.84 -29.19
N ASN A 172 -16.39 15.93 -29.30
CA ASN A 172 -15.91 17.27 -28.95
C ASN A 172 -15.53 17.35 -27.48
N LEU A 173 -16.32 16.78 -26.57
CA LEU A 173 -16.01 16.71 -25.15
C LEU A 173 -14.73 15.91 -24.87
N LEU A 174 -14.50 14.81 -25.60
CA LEU A 174 -13.25 14.06 -25.48
C LEU A 174 -12.03 14.90 -25.90
N TYR A 175 -12.12 15.64 -27.01
CA TYR A 175 -11.05 16.55 -27.44
C TYR A 175 -10.85 17.71 -26.46
N LEU A 176 -11.92 18.28 -25.90
CA LEU A 176 -11.84 19.33 -24.90
C LEU A 176 -11.17 18.85 -23.61
N LEU A 177 -11.45 17.62 -23.17
CA LEU A 177 -10.75 17.03 -22.02
C LEU A 177 -9.23 16.92 -22.23
N GLN A 178 -8.76 16.78 -23.47
CA GLN A 178 -7.31 16.75 -23.76
C GLN A 178 -6.67 18.14 -23.66
N LEU A 179 -7.45 19.21 -23.81
CA LEU A 179 -6.97 20.60 -23.87
C LEU A 179 -7.13 21.36 -22.54
N VAL A 180 -8.11 20.98 -21.71
CA VAL A 180 -8.44 21.65 -20.44
C VAL A 180 -7.60 21.12 -19.27
N ASN A 181 -7.37 21.96 -18.25
CA ASN A 181 -6.79 21.52 -16.97
C ASN A 181 -7.71 20.51 -16.26
N ASN A 182 -7.16 19.33 -15.96
CA ASN A 182 -7.89 18.14 -15.48
C ASN A 182 -8.67 18.29 -14.16
N GLU A 183 -8.38 19.30 -13.33
CA GLU A 183 -8.94 19.37 -11.97
C GLU A 183 -10.34 19.96 -11.91
N GLN A 184 -10.61 21.03 -12.66
CA GLN A 184 -11.92 21.70 -12.67
C GLN A 184 -12.98 20.79 -13.32
N THR A 185 -12.67 20.23 -14.48
CA THR A 185 -13.55 19.29 -15.20
C THR A 185 -13.85 18.04 -14.38
N LYS A 186 -12.85 17.48 -13.70
CA LYS A 186 -13.03 16.38 -12.75
C LYS A 186 -13.99 16.77 -11.63
N SER A 187 -13.81 17.95 -11.03
CA SER A 187 -14.65 18.40 -9.93
C SER A 187 -16.12 18.57 -10.35
N ASN A 188 -16.36 19.07 -11.56
CA ASN A 188 -17.71 19.26 -12.11
C ASN A 188 -18.40 17.93 -12.40
N ILE A 189 -17.69 16.97 -13.02
CA ILE A 189 -18.23 15.63 -13.26
C ILE A 189 -18.51 14.91 -11.94
N LEU A 190 -17.65 15.05 -10.93
CA LEU A 190 -17.90 14.51 -9.59
C LEU A 190 -19.11 15.16 -8.92
N ASN A 191 -19.29 16.48 -9.07
CA ASN A 191 -20.45 17.18 -8.54
C ASN A 191 -21.75 16.71 -9.22
N ARG A 192 -21.74 16.48 -10.54
CA ARG A 192 -22.86 15.87 -11.28
C ARG A 192 -23.16 14.46 -10.80
N LEU A 193 -22.15 13.61 -10.61
CA LEU A 193 -22.33 12.27 -10.03
C LEU A 193 -22.94 12.33 -8.62
N LYS A 194 -22.52 13.29 -7.79
CA LYS A 194 -23.13 13.51 -6.47
C LYS A 194 -24.59 13.96 -6.56
N GLN A 195 -24.93 14.85 -7.49
CA GLN A 195 -26.32 15.26 -7.71
C GLN A 195 -27.20 14.07 -8.11
N TYR A 196 -26.73 13.25 -9.07
CA TYR A 196 -27.44 12.04 -9.44
C TYR A 196 -27.56 11.05 -8.26
N HIS A 197 -26.52 10.88 -7.44
CA HIS A 197 -26.61 10.05 -6.24
C HIS A 197 -27.70 10.54 -5.26
N VAL A 198 -27.81 11.86 -5.04
CA VAL A 198 -28.88 12.43 -4.20
C VAL A 198 -30.25 12.15 -4.79
N ILE A 199 -30.43 12.40 -6.09
CA ILE A 199 -31.70 12.12 -6.80
C ILE A 199 -32.07 10.63 -6.71
N LEU A 200 -31.11 9.73 -6.93
CA LEU A 200 -31.33 8.29 -6.83
C LEU A 200 -31.76 7.90 -5.41
N ASN A 201 -31.11 8.44 -4.37
CA ASN A 201 -31.47 8.14 -2.99
C ASN A 201 -32.86 8.65 -2.62
N GLU A 202 -33.22 9.88 -3.04
CA GLU A 202 -34.57 10.40 -2.86
C GLU A 202 -35.62 9.52 -3.55
N GLN A 203 -35.33 9.01 -4.76
CA GLN A 203 -36.23 8.11 -5.47
C GLN A 203 -36.33 6.73 -4.81
N ILE A 204 -35.25 6.24 -4.21
CA ILE A 204 -35.21 4.98 -3.44
C ILE A 204 -36.03 5.12 -2.16
N GLU A 205 -35.85 6.19 -1.39
CA GLU A 205 -36.61 6.45 -0.15
C GLU A 205 -38.12 6.54 -0.41
N ASN A 206 -38.50 7.07 -1.58
CA ASN A 206 -39.90 7.20 -1.97
C ASN A 206 -40.52 5.91 -2.57
N ASP A 207 -39.78 4.79 -2.66
CA ASP A 207 -40.19 3.53 -3.31
C ASP A 207 -40.71 3.70 -4.77
N LYS A 208 -40.38 4.83 -5.40
CA LYS A 208 -40.82 5.23 -6.74
C LYS A 208 -39.82 4.86 -7.82
N PHE A 209 -38.76 4.12 -7.49
CA PHE A 209 -37.72 3.75 -8.43
C PHE A 209 -38.22 2.74 -9.47
N CYS A 210 -38.98 3.24 -10.44
CA CYS A 210 -39.56 2.47 -11.53
C CYS A 210 -39.02 2.92 -12.89
N GLN A 211 -38.45 4.12 -12.97
CA GLN A 211 -37.94 4.70 -14.21
C GLN A 211 -36.64 5.47 -13.96
N VAL A 212 -35.56 5.01 -14.58
CA VAL A 212 -34.28 5.73 -14.58
C VAL A 212 -34.33 6.81 -15.65
N ASP A 213 -33.93 8.02 -15.29
CA ASP A 213 -33.91 9.15 -16.22
C ASP A 213 -32.96 8.90 -17.39
N LEU A 214 -33.41 9.25 -18.60
CA LEU A 214 -32.62 9.07 -19.81
C LEU A 214 -31.32 9.88 -19.77
N SER A 215 -31.35 11.08 -19.21
CA SER A 215 -30.17 11.93 -19.03
C SER A 215 -29.10 11.25 -18.18
N PHE A 216 -29.48 10.56 -17.10
CA PHE A 216 -28.57 9.79 -16.27
C PHE A 216 -27.89 8.65 -17.05
N ILE A 217 -28.67 7.91 -17.84
CA ILE A 217 -28.14 6.83 -18.67
C ILE A 217 -27.16 7.36 -19.74
N LEU A 218 -27.52 8.46 -20.40
CA LEU A 218 -26.66 9.11 -21.40
C LEU A 218 -25.36 9.63 -20.77
N PHE A 219 -25.45 10.21 -19.58
CA PHE A 219 -24.31 10.72 -18.83
C PHE A 219 -23.33 9.60 -18.44
N LEU A 220 -23.83 8.48 -17.91
CA LEU A 220 -22.99 7.31 -17.62
C LEU A 220 -22.37 6.73 -18.89
N LYS A 221 -23.13 6.67 -19.99
CA LYS A 221 -22.58 6.23 -21.27
C LYS A 221 -21.46 7.15 -21.74
N LEU A 222 -21.61 8.46 -21.58
CA LEU A 222 -20.58 9.44 -21.91
C LEU A 222 -19.32 9.23 -21.06
N ILE A 223 -19.45 9.01 -19.75
CA ILE A 223 -18.30 8.72 -18.87
C ILE A 223 -17.50 7.52 -19.37
N ALA A 224 -18.18 6.48 -19.85
CA ALA A 224 -17.55 5.28 -20.43
C ALA A 224 -16.71 5.56 -21.68
N HIS A 225 -17.04 6.62 -22.43
CA HIS A 225 -16.31 7.03 -23.63
C HIS A 225 -15.21 8.05 -23.31
N LEU A 226 -15.41 8.88 -22.27
CA LEU A 226 -14.43 9.89 -21.87
C LEU A 226 -13.27 9.31 -21.06
N TYR A 227 -13.53 8.31 -20.22
CA TYR A 227 -12.55 7.78 -19.28
C TYR A 227 -12.34 6.27 -19.43
N PRO A 228 -11.13 5.77 -19.10
CA PRO A 228 -10.86 4.33 -19.11
C PRO A 228 -11.69 3.60 -18.04
N THR A 229 -12.40 2.55 -18.46
CA THR A 229 -13.19 1.66 -17.59
C THR A 229 -12.41 0.44 -17.09
N SER A 230 -11.18 0.24 -17.59
CA SER A 230 -10.33 -0.93 -17.28
C SER A 230 -9.47 -0.79 -16.02
N ASP A 231 -9.31 0.43 -15.50
CA ASP A 231 -8.39 0.74 -14.41
C ASP A 231 -8.90 0.25 -13.05
N PHE A 232 -7.99 -0.22 -12.19
CA PHE A 232 -8.33 -0.79 -10.88
C PHE A 232 -9.13 0.19 -10.00
N LEU A 233 -8.61 1.41 -9.87
CA LEU A 233 -9.27 2.52 -9.17
C LEU A 233 -9.10 3.79 -10.01
N HIS A 234 -10.22 4.43 -10.33
CA HIS A 234 -10.21 5.68 -11.07
C HIS A 234 -11.24 6.64 -10.47
N PRO A 235 -10.88 7.92 -10.24
CA PRO A 235 -11.66 8.82 -9.39
C PRO A 235 -13.06 9.12 -9.90
N ILE A 236 -13.33 8.97 -11.20
CA ILE A 236 -14.64 9.27 -11.81
C ILE A 236 -15.39 7.98 -12.19
N THR A 237 -14.70 6.99 -12.75
CA THR A 237 -15.37 5.78 -13.26
C THR A 237 -15.71 4.82 -12.13
N THR A 238 -14.88 4.70 -11.09
CA THR A 238 -15.23 3.89 -9.92
C THR A 238 -16.52 4.38 -9.23
N PRO A 239 -16.71 5.68 -8.90
CA PRO A 239 -17.99 6.12 -8.35
C PRO A 239 -19.15 5.98 -9.36
N ALA A 240 -18.92 6.21 -10.65
CA ALA A 240 -19.97 6.08 -11.66
C ALA A 240 -20.47 4.62 -11.81
N ILE A 241 -19.58 3.61 -11.80
CA ILE A 241 -20.02 2.21 -11.82
C ILE A 241 -20.74 1.84 -10.52
N THR A 242 -20.32 2.35 -9.36
CA THR A 242 -21.03 2.09 -8.11
C THR A 242 -22.45 2.67 -8.11
N LEU A 243 -22.64 3.87 -8.67
CA LEU A 243 -23.98 4.46 -8.82
C LEU A 243 -24.86 3.65 -9.78
N LEU A 244 -24.27 3.17 -10.87
CA LEU A 244 -24.95 2.31 -11.83
C LEU A 244 -25.38 0.97 -11.22
N VAL A 245 -24.51 0.35 -10.43
CA VAL A 245 -24.82 -0.88 -9.68
C VAL A 245 -25.90 -0.63 -8.62
N GLN A 246 -25.83 0.50 -7.91
CA GLN A 246 -26.87 0.93 -6.97
C GLN A 246 -28.22 1.10 -7.68
N ALA A 247 -28.26 1.78 -8.83
CA ALA A 247 -29.47 1.96 -9.61
C ALA A 247 -30.09 0.60 -9.99
N ILE A 248 -29.28 -0.34 -10.47
CA ILE A 248 -29.72 -1.70 -10.83
C ILE A 248 -30.31 -2.47 -9.65
N ASN A 249 -29.70 -2.37 -8.47
CA ASN A 249 -30.19 -3.07 -7.27
C ASN A 249 -31.60 -2.64 -6.86
N HIS A 250 -31.92 -1.36 -7.05
CA HIS A 250 -33.18 -0.76 -6.63
C HIS A 250 -34.22 -0.64 -7.75
N CYS A 251 -33.90 -1.06 -8.98
CA CYS A 251 -34.87 -1.13 -10.08
C CYS A 251 -36.04 -2.07 -9.75
N SER A 252 -37.25 -1.51 -9.67
CA SER A 252 -38.47 -2.31 -9.53
C SER A 252 -38.95 -2.83 -10.90
N LEU A 253 -39.14 -4.15 -11.01
CA LEU A 253 -39.55 -4.82 -12.25
C LEU A 253 -41.09 -4.94 -12.32
N LYS A 254 -41.79 -3.81 -12.35
CA LYS A 254 -43.27 -3.76 -12.33
C LYS A 254 -43.91 -3.71 -13.72
N SER A 255 -43.21 -3.13 -14.71
CA SER A 255 -43.70 -2.85 -16.07
C SER A 255 -42.73 -3.38 -17.13
N LEU A 256 -43.25 -3.68 -18.34
CA LEU A 256 -42.41 -4.03 -19.50
C LEU A 256 -41.41 -2.91 -19.84
N GLY A 257 -41.80 -1.65 -19.62
CA GLY A 257 -40.91 -0.49 -19.78
C GLY A 257 -39.71 -0.55 -18.81
N SER A 258 -39.97 -0.89 -17.54
CA SER A 258 -38.92 -1.05 -16.53
C SER A 258 -37.97 -2.20 -16.89
N CYS A 259 -38.48 -3.34 -17.36
CA CYS A 259 -37.65 -4.46 -17.82
C CYS A 259 -36.71 -4.04 -18.98
N ARG A 260 -37.22 -3.25 -19.93
CA ARG A 260 -36.43 -2.73 -21.04
C ARG A 260 -35.32 -1.78 -20.57
N GLN A 261 -35.64 -0.85 -19.67
CA GLN A 261 -34.65 0.08 -19.11
C GLN A 261 -33.56 -0.68 -18.36
N VAL A 262 -33.94 -1.67 -17.57
CA VAL A 262 -33.01 -2.53 -16.85
C VAL A 262 -32.08 -3.29 -17.80
N LEU A 263 -32.61 -3.88 -18.88
CA LEU A 263 -31.77 -4.52 -19.90
C LEU A 263 -30.79 -3.53 -20.54
N PHE A 264 -31.17 -2.27 -20.72
CA PHE A 264 -30.25 -1.25 -21.21
C PHE A 264 -29.14 -0.93 -20.20
N LEU A 265 -29.46 -0.83 -18.91
CA LEU A 265 -28.45 -0.64 -17.86
C LEU A 265 -27.48 -1.82 -17.80
N ILE A 266 -27.99 -3.04 -17.95
CA ILE A 266 -27.17 -4.26 -18.06
C ILE A 266 -26.22 -4.17 -19.27
N ASP A 267 -26.70 -3.74 -20.44
CA ASP A 267 -25.86 -3.55 -21.63
C ASP A 267 -24.76 -2.50 -21.40
N LEU A 268 -25.10 -1.41 -20.68
CA LEU A 268 -24.14 -0.37 -20.31
C LEU A 268 -23.05 -0.94 -19.40
N ILE A 269 -23.41 -1.69 -18.34
CA ILE A 269 -22.40 -2.32 -17.49
C ILE A 269 -21.57 -3.35 -18.27
N LYS A 270 -22.21 -4.13 -19.15
CA LYS A 270 -21.51 -5.08 -20.02
C LYS A 270 -20.41 -4.37 -20.82
N GLN A 271 -20.68 -3.18 -21.37
CA GLN A 271 -19.66 -2.38 -22.06
C GLN A 271 -18.48 -2.01 -21.15
N TRP A 272 -18.72 -1.75 -19.86
CA TRP A 272 -17.67 -1.39 -18.90
C TRP A 272 -16.84 -2.60 -18.47
N ILE A 273 -17.50 -3.74 -18.29
CA ILE A 273 -16.88 -4.97 -17.80
C ILE A 273 -16.21 -5.76 -18.93
N SER A 274 -16.67 -5.64 -20.17
CA SER A 274 -16.24 -6.46 -21.31
C SER A 274 -14.72 -6.58 -21.46
N ARG A 275 -13.97 -5.52 -21.14
CA ARG A 275 -12.49 -5.54 -21.19
C ARG A 275 -11.82 -5.90 -19.85
N SER A 276 -12.48 -5.63 -18.72
CA SER A 276 -11.91 -5.84 -17.40
C SER A 276 -12.25 -7.21 -16.79
N HIS A 277 -13.25 -7.92 -17.32
CA HIS A 277 -13.77 -9.20 -16.83
C HIS A 277 -14.08 -9.22 -15.32
N ARG A 278 -14.39 -8.04 -14.75
CA ARG A 278 -14.75 -7.91 -13.33
C ARG A 278 -16.09 -8.55 -13.04
N TYR A 279 -16.15 -9.31 -11.97
CA TYR A 279 -17.40 -9.91 -11.51
C TYR A 279 -18.27 -8.88 -10.78
N VAL A 280 -19.52 -8.72 -11.25
CA VAL A 280 -20.54 -7.88 -10.58
C VAL A 280 -21.74 -8.76 -10.20
N PRO A 281 -21.90 -9.11 -8.91
CA PRO A 281 -22.93 -10.04 -8.45
C PRO A 281 -24.37 -9.52 -8.61
N GLU A 282 -24.57 -8.20 -8.51
CA GLU A 282 -25.87 -7.55 -8.62
C GLU A 282 -26.54 -7.83 -9.97
N ILE A 283 -25.74 -7.88 -11.04
CA ILE A 283 -26.22 -8.22 -12.39
C ILE A 283 -26.72 -9.66 -12.43
N ILE A 284 -25.99 -10.60 -11.82
CA ILE A 284 -26.40 -12.01 -11.78
C ILE A 284 -27.73 -12.14 -11.04
N VAL A 285 -27.86 -11.49 -9.87
CA VAL A 285 -29.12 -11.47 -9.11
C VAL A 285 -30.25 -10.89 -9.95
N LEU A 286 -30.00 -9.80 -10.68
CA LEU A 286 -31.01 -9.18 -11.52
C LEU A 286 -31.38 -10.06 -12.73
N LEU A 287 -30.41 -10.72 -13.38
CA LEU A 287 -30.68 -11.65 -14.48
C LEU A 287 -31.55 -12.82 -13.99
N ILE A 288 -31.28 -13.34 -12.78
CA ILE A 288 -32.12 -14.37 -12.14
C ILE A 288 -33.54 -13.83 -11.89
N LYS A 289 -33.69 -12.59 -11.42
CA LYS A 289 -35.02 -11.97 -11.25
C LYS A 289 -35.75 -11.83 -12.59
N LEU A 290 -35.06 -11.44 -13.66
CA LEU A 290 -35.66 -11.30 -15.00
C LEU A 290 -36.12 -12.65 -15.57
N ILE A 291 -35.31 -13.71 -15.44
CA ILE A 291 -35.70 -15.05 -15.93
C ILE A 291 -36.87 -15.62 -15.11
N GLN A 292 -36.95 -15.29 -13.83
CA GLN A 292 -38.07 -15.67 -12.98
C GLN A 292 -39.39 -15.04 -13.46
N LEU A 293 -39.38 -13.79 -13.92
CA LEU A 293 -40.57 -13.14 -14.52
C LEU A 293 -41.04 -13.76 -15.84
N ALA A 294 -40.16 -14.52 -16.51
CA ALA A 294 -40.48 -15.27 -17.72
C ALA A 294 -41.01 -16.68 -17.45
N CYS A 295 -40.92 -17.17 -16.20
CA CYS A 295 -41.37 -18.51 -15.81
C CYS A 295 -42.79 -18.51 -15.22
N PRO A 296 -43.64 -19.50 -15.54
CA PRO A 296 -44.94 -19.66 -14.89
C PRO A 296 -44.80 -20.13 -13.43
N ILE A 297 -45.71 -19.65 -12.57
CA ILE A 297 -45.67 -19.73 -11.10
C ILE A 297 -45.48 -21.15 -10.56
N GLU A 298 -46.06 -22.17 -11.20
CA GLU A 298 -46.10 -23.56 -10.74
C GLU A 298 -44.73 -24.24 -10.61
N LYS A 299 -43.69 -23.73 -11.29
CA LYS A 299 -42.33 -24.31 -11.32
C LYS A 299 -41.27 -23.44 -10.62
N SER A 300 -41.67 -22.29 -10.07
CA SER A 300 -40.76 -21.27 -9.52
C SER A 300 -40.34 -21.47 -8.05
N GLN A 301 -40.80 -22.55 -7.40
CA GLN A 301 -40.64 -22.76 -5.95
C GLN A 301 -39.22 -23.06 -5.47
N TYR A 302 -38.28 -23.31 -6.38
CA TYR A 302 -36.92 -23.71 -6.03
C TYR A 302 -35.97 -22.62 -6.49
N PHE A 303 -35.28 -21.99 -5.53
CA PHE A 303 -34.33 -20.87 -5.64
C PHE A 303 -34.88 -19.47 -5.34
N ILE A 304 -35.15 -19.20 -4.06
CA ILE A 304 -35.00 -17.86 -3.52
C ILE A 304 -34.18 -17.98 -2.22
N SER A 305 -32.89 -17.63 -2.29
CA SER A 305 -32.13 -17.24 -1.11
C SER A 305 -31.75 -15.77 -1.26
N SER A 306 -32.13 -15.01 -0.23
CA SER A 306 -31.87 -13.60 0.01
C SER A 306 -32.83 -12.60 -0.65
N SER A 307 -33.76 -12.13 0.19
CA SER A 307 -34.35 -10.77 0.15
C SER A 307 -35.19 -10.38 -1.06
N SER A 308 -36.25 -11.13 -1.39
CA SER A 308 -37.28 -10.67 -2.35
C SER A 308 -38.61 -10.36 -1.64
N LYS A 309 -38.75 -9.14 -1.12
CA LYS A 309 -40.05 -8.56 -0.75
C LYS A 309 -40.85 -8.03 -1.95
N GLN A 310 -40.43 -8.28 -3.20
CA GLN A 310 -41.02 -7.66 -4.38
C GLN A 310 -41.07 -8.60 -5.59
N ILE A 311 -41.78 -9.72 -5.48
CA ILE A 311 -42.22 -10.44 -6.69
C ILE A 311 -43.74 -10.60 -6.62
N GLU A 312 -44.42 -9.46 -6.68
CA GLU A 312 -45.89 -9.41 -6.66
C GLU A 312 -46.50 -9.68 -8.05
N ASN A 313 -45.70 -9.65 -9.13
CA ASN A 313 -46.16 -9.83 -10.52
C ASN A 313 -45.36 -10.92 -11.29
N ASN A 314 -45.56 -12.18 -10.95
CA ASN A 314 -44.81 -13.35 -11.46
C ASN A 314 -45.06 -13.76 -12.93
N GLN A 315 -45.63 -12.93 -13.80
CA GLN A 315 -46.05 -13.37 -15.16
C GLN A 315 -45.88 -12.32 -16.27
N LEU A 316 -45.12 -11.25 -16.03
CA LEU A 316 -45.05 -10.12 -16.97
C LEU A 316 -44.43 -10.51 -18.33
N LEU A 317 -43.46 -11.43 -18.34
CA LEU A 317 -42.70 -11.83 -19.54
C LEU A 317 -43.14 -13.18 -20.13
N VAL A 318 -44.21 -13.79 -19.61
CA VAL A 318 -44.73 -15.06 -20.13
C VAL A 318 -45.42 -14.82 -21.49
N LEU A 319 -44.95 -15.53 -22.51
CA LEU A 319 -45.51 -15.49 -23.86
C LEU A 319 -46.83 -16.28 -23.90
N LYS A 320 -47.94 -15.61 -24.25
CA LYS A 320 -49.26 -16.24 -24.35
C LYS A 320 -49.53 -16.81 -25.75
N LYS A 321 -49.03 -16.14 -26.80
CA LYS A 321 -49.22 -16.49 -28.22
C LYS A 321 -47.94 -17.00 -28.91
N ASN A 322 -48.12 -17.72 -30.02
CA ASN A 322 -47.07 -18.05 -30.97
C ASN A 322 -46.75 -16.83 -31.83
N ILE A 323 -45.50 -16.38 -31.83
CA ILE A 323 -45.05 -15.23 -32.61
C ILE A 323 -43.73 -15.59 -33.28
N ASP A 324 -43.65 -15.25 -34.56
CA ASP A 324 -42.42 -15.31 -35.34
C ASP A 324 -41.60 -14.04 -35.10
N LEU A 325 -40.37 -14.18 -34.58
CA LEU A 325 -39.46 -13.06 -34.26
C LEU A 325 -38.72 -12.49 -35.48
N SER A 326 -39.13 -12.81 -36.71
CA SER A 326 -38.45 -12.37 -37.95
C SER A 326 -38.38 -10.84 -38.08
N ASN A 327 -39.25 -10.11 -37.38
CA ASN A 327 -39.21 -8.66 -37.24
C ASN A 327 -38.63 -8.26 -35.87
N SER A 328 -37.32 -8.46 -35.66
CA SER A 328 -36.66 -8.03 -34.43
C SER A 328 -36.72 -6.50 -34.31
N ILE A 329 -37.64 -5.98 -33.49
CA ILE A 329 -37.73 -4.56 -33.19
C ILE A 329 -36.49 -4.20 -32.37
N LYS A 330 -35.67 -3.26 -32.84
CA LYS A 330 -34.53 -2.79 -32.05
C LYS A 330 -35.04 -2.16 -30.74
N LEU A 331 -34.47 -2.63 -29.63
CA LEU A 331 -34.51 -2.06 -28.27
C LEU A 331 -34.26 -0.54 -28.19
N THR A 332 -35.14 0.35 -28.65
CA THR A 332 -34.91 1.81 -28.57
C THR A 332 -35.47 2.44 -27.30
N ILE A 333 -34.66 2.95 -26.37
CA ILE A 333 -35.14 3.60 -25.12
C ILE A 333 -36.30 4.59 -25.36
N PHE A 334 -36.31 5.26 -26.53
CA PHE A 334 -37.27 6.27 -26.98
C PHE A 334 -38.66 5.79 -27.40
N ASP A 335 -38.96 4.49 -27.49
CA ASP A 335 -40.35 4.09 -27.77
C ASP A 335 -41.15 4.19 -26.46
N THR A 336 -41.54 5.43 -26.14
CA THR A 336 -42.45 5.81 -25.04
C THR A 336 -43.92 5.75 -25.46
N ASN A 337 -44.20 5.25 -26.67
CA ASN A 337 -45.57 4.94 -27.03
C ASN A 337 -45.98 3.73 -26.21
N ASP A 338 -46.88 3.99 -25.25
CA ASP A 338 -47.51 3.06 -24.34
C ASP A 338 -47.38 1.61 -24.81
N LEU A 339 -46.40 0.91 -24.22
CA LEU A 339 -46.30 -0.53 -24.37
C LEU A 339 -47.51 -1.10 -23.67
N ASP A 340 -48.59 -1.35 -24.42
CA ASP A 340 -49.66 -2.19 -23.94
C ASP A 340 -49.01 -3.45 -23.36
N ASP A 341 -49.22 -3.71 -22.07
CA ASP A 341 -48.67 -4.88 -21.37
C ASP A 341 -49.10 -6.20 -22.05
N ASN A 342 -49.98 -6.15 -23.05
CA ASN A 342 -50.49 -7.26 -23.85
C ASN A 342 -49.70 -7.53 -25.16
N ASN A 343 -48.69 -6.74 -25.49
CA ASN A 343 -47.90 -6.95 -26.70
C ASN A 343 -46.84 -8.04 -26.51
N ASP A 344 -47.23 -9.27 -26.85
CA ASP A 344 -46.36 -10.46 -26.81
C ASP A 344 -45.10 -10.33 -27.71
N SER A 345 -45.11 -9.47 -28.74
CA SER A 345 -43.94 -9.18 -29.59
C SER A 345 -42.82 -8.45 -28.83
N HIS A 346 -43.18 -7.47 -28.01
CA HIS A 346 -42.23 -6.74 -27.16
C HIS A 346 -41.68 -7.65 -26.06
N ARG A 347 -42.52 -8.50 -25.46
CA ARG A 347 -42.08 -9.53 -24.51
C ARG A 347 -41.07 -10.49 -25.13
N ALA A 348 -41.34 -10.98 -26.34
CA ALA A 348 -40.44 -11.87 -27.06
C ALA A 348 -39.10 -11.18 -27.37
N THR A 349 -39.12 -9.91 -27.75
CA THR A 349 -37.91 -9.11 -28.01
C THR A 349 -37.09 -8.86 -26.73
N ILE A 350 -37.76 -8.53 -25.62
CA ILE A 350 -37.12 -8.37 -24.30
C ILE A 350 -36.48 -9.69 -23.86
N LEU A 351 -37.17 -10.82 -24.05
CA LEU A 351 -36.66 -12.14 -23.72
C LEU A 351 -35.46 -12.51 -24.62
N GLN A 352 -35.54 -12.29 -25.93
CA GLN A 352 -34.43 -12.54 -26.85
C GLN A 352 -33.20 -11.70 -26.49
N THR A 353 -33.39 -10.41 -26.23
CA THR A 353 -32.27 -9.55 -25.81
C THR A 353 -31.71 -9.98 -24.46
N TYR A 354 -32.55 -10.37 -23.50
CA TYR A 354 -32.10 -10.98 -22.24
C TYR A 354 -31.22 -12.22 -22.48
N LEU A 355 -31.64 -13.16 -23.34
CA LEU A 355 -30.86 -14.37 -23.65
C LEU A 355 -29.52 -14.02 -24.31
N ASN A 356 -29.49 -13.05 -25.21
CA ASN A 356 -28.24 -12.58 -25.80
C ASN A 356 -27.29 -11.99 -24.73
N HIS A 357 -27.81 -11.18 -23.81
CA HIS A 357 -27.00 -10.69 -22.68
C HIS A 357 -26.48 -11.83 -21.81
N LEU A 358 -27.31 -12.84 -21.54
CA LEU A 358 -26.91 -14.02 -20.78
C LEU A 358 -25.74 -14.75 -21.46
N ILE A 359 -25.81 -14.97 -22.78
CA ILE A 359 -24.70 -15.53 -23.56
C ILE A 359 -23.45 -14.68 -23.41
N ASP A 360 -23.56 -13.35 -23.58
CA ASP A 360 -22.42 -12.43 -23.45
C ASP A 360 -21.79 -12.51 -22.04
N PHE A 361 -22.59 -12.55 -20.97
CA PHE A 361 -22.07 -12.67 -19.60
C PHE A 361 -21.41 -14.02 -19.32
N LEU A 362 -21.95 -15.12 -19.86
CA LEU A 362 -21.30 -16.44 -19.75
C LEU A 362 -19.94 -16.44 -20.44
N GLN A 363 -19.79 -15.75 -21.58
CA GLN A 363 -18.50 -15.59 -22.27
C GLN A 363 -17.53 -14.70 -21.48
N ILE A 364 -18.01 -13.55 -20.96
CA ILE A 364 -17.17 -12.65 -20.14
C ILE A 364 -16.66 -13.37 -18.88
N TYR A 365 -17.49 -14.19 -18.25
CA TYR A 365 -17.17 -14.89 -17.01
C TYR A 365 -16.59 -16.31 -17.21
N GLU A 366 -16.29 -16.73 -18.44
CA GLU A 366 -15.73 -18.05 -18.74
C GLU A 366 -14.39 -18.31 -18.02
N SER A 367 -13.60 -17.25 -17.82
CA SER A 367 -12.31 -17.32 -17.12
C SER A 367 -12.42 -17.47 -15.59
N LEU A 368 -13.60 -17.27 -15.00
CA LEU A 368 -13.79 -17.32 -13.55
C LEU A 368 -13.87 -18.77 -13.07
N SER A 369 -13.14 -19.07 -11.99
CA SER A 369 -13.17 -20.40 -11.36
C SER A 369 -14.53 -20.79 -10.76
N ALA A 370 -15.40 -19.80 -10.48
CA ALA A 370 -16.73 -19.96 -9.90
C ALA A 370 -17.87 -19.93 -10.94
N ILE A 371 -17.55 -20.08 -12.23
CA ILE A 371 -18.54 -20.02 -13.32
C ILE A 371 -19.64 -21.09 -13.16
N VAL A 372 -19.30 -22.26 -12.63
CA VAL A 372 -20.25 -23.37 -12.43
C VAL A 372 -21.35 -22.97 -11.46
N GLU A 373 -20.97 -22.38 -10.32
CA GLU A 373 -21.89 -21.93 -9.28
C GLU A 373 -22.73 -20.74 -9.75
N ILE A 374 -22.15 -19.83 -10.55
CA ILE A 374 -22.86 -18.67 -11.10
C ILE A 374 -23.91 -19.12 -12.12
N ALA A 375 -23.60 -20.10 -12.96
CA ALA A 375 -24.45 -20.53 -14.07
C ALA A 375 -25.52 -21.56 -13.66
N GLU A 376 -25.30 -22.30 -12.58
CA GLU A 376 -26.24 -23.32 -12.05
C GLU A 376 -27.69 -22.84 -11.87
N PRO A 377 -27.99 -21.69 -11.22
CA PRO A 377 -29.36 -21.24 -11.01
C PRO A 377 -30.13 -21.02 -12.31
N PHE A 378 -29.46 -20.68 -13.41
CA PHE A 378 -30.13 -20.43 -14.70
C PHE A 378 -30.63 -21.71 -15.37
N LYS A 379 -30.03 -22.88 -15.10
CA LYS A 379 -30.35 -24.13 -15.80
C LYS A 379 -31.81 -24.55 -15.65
N SER A 380 -32.33 -24.56 -14.42
CA SER A 380 -33.70 -24.97 -14.13
C SER A 380 -34.73 -24.07 -14.82
N PHE A 381 -34.46 -22.76 -14.82
CA PHE A 381 -35.31 -21.77 -15.48
C PHE A 381 -35.23 -21.89 -17.00
N LEU A 382 -34.05 -22.06 -17.58
CA LEU A 382 -33.88 -22.22 -19.03
C LEU A 382 -34.56 -23.47 -19.58
N VAL A 383 -34.48 -24.61 -18.87
CA VAL A 383 -35.23 -25.83 -19.24
C VAL A 383 -36.74 -25.55 -19.18
N THR A 384 -37.21 -24.93 -18.11
CA THR A 384 -38.63 -24.57 -17.95
C THR A 384 -39.12 -23.64 -19.06
N ILE A 385 -38.34 -22.63 -19.44
CA ILE A 385 -38.65 -21.72 -20.54
C ILE A 385 -38.62 -22.47 -21.87
N ALA A 386 -37.64 -23.33 -22.11
CA ALA A 386 -37.54 -24.10 -23.35
C ALA A 386 -38.75 -25.03 -23.58
N ASP A 387 -39.32 -25.57 -22.50
CA ASP A 387 -40.51 -26.43 -22.52
C ASP A 387 -41.84 -25.66 -22.57
N THR A 388 -41.89 -24.47 -21.95
CA THR A 388 -43.13 -23.69 -21.83
C THR A 388 -43.34 -22.71 -22.97
N THR A 389 -42.25 -22.19 -23.55
CA THR A 389 -42.34 -21.24 -24.66
C THR A 389 -42.78 -21.94 -25.93
N LYS A 390 -43.78 -21.35 -26.58
CA LYS A 390 -44.29 -21.89 -27.85
C LYS A 390 -43.50 -21.40 -29.07
N CYS A 391 -42.59 -20.43 -28.88
CA CYS A 391 -41.72 -19.90 -29.93
C CYS A 391 -40.46 -20.76 -30.12
N SER A 392 -40.26 -21.25 -31.34
CA SER A 392 -39.13 -22.14 -31.70
C SER A 392 -37.76 -21.49 -31.54
N GLN A 393 -37.63 -20.20 -31.87
CA GLN A 393 -36.34 -19.47 -31.84
C GLN A 393 -35.85 -19.23 -30.40
N ILE A 394 -36.76 -18.90 -29.49
CA ILE A 394 -36.41 -18.70 -28.07
C ILE A 394 -36.03 -20.05 -27.44
N SER A 395 -36.79 -21.11 -27.74
CA SER A 395 -36.49 -22.46 -27.26
C SER A 395 -35.13 -22.97 -27.78
N SER A 396 -34.77 -22.70 -29.04
CA SER A 396 -33.46 -23.06 -29.59
C SER A 396 -32.32 -22.30 -28.92
N GLN A 397 -32.46 -20.99 -28.70
CA GLN A 397 -31.48 -20.18 -27.97
C GLN A 397 -31.31 -20.65 -26.51
N CYS A 398 -32.39 -21.00 -25.82
CA CYS A 398 -32.30 -21.57 -24.47
C CYS A 398 -31.51 -22.89 -24.46
N ARG A 399 -31.72 -23.77 -25.44
CA ARG A 399 -30.97 -25.04 -25.57
C ARG A 399 -29.50 -24.79 -25.90
N GLU A 400 -29.20 -23.80 -26.73
CA GLU A 400 -27.83 -23.39 -27.02
C GLU A 400 -27.11 -22.93 -25.74
N ILE A 401 -27.76 -22.08 -24.94
CA ILE A 401 -27.24 -21.62 -23.64
C ILE A 401 -27.03 -22.81 -22.69
N LEU A 402 -27.99 -23.74 -22.60
CA LEU A 402 -27.83 -24.94 -21.77
C LEU A 402 -26.59 -25.75 -22.15
N ASN A 403 -26.37 -25.96 -23.46
CA ASN A 403 -25.17 -26.63 -23.97
C ASN A 403 -23.90 -25.85 -23.60
N LEU A 404 -23.89 -24.51 -23.72
CA LEU A 404 -22.75 -23.68 -23.30
C LEU A 404 -22.46 -23.77 -21.79
N ILE A 405 -23.49 -23.88 -20.96
CA ILE A 405 -23.30 -24.06 -19.51
C ILE A 405 -22.75 -25.47 -19.21
N ASP A 406 -23.19 -26.50 -19.94
CA ASP A 406 -22.67 -27.85 -19.74
C ASP A 406 -21.22 -27.98 -20.22
N THR A 407 -20.85 -27.38 -21.36
CA THR A 407 -19.46 -27.36 -21.83
C THR A 407 -18.57 -26.61 -20.85
N SER A 408 -18.94 -25.39 -20.44
CA SER A 408 -18.19 -24.61 -19.44
C SER A 408 -18.08 -25.32 -18.09
N LYS A 409 -19.11 -26.07 -17.68
CA LYS A 409 -19.04 -26.92 -16.48
C LYS A 409 -17.98 -28.01 -16.62
N THR A 410 -17.95 -28.72 -17.75
CA THR A 410 -16.95 -29.78 -17.95
C THR A 410 -15.53 -29.23 -18.00
N THR A 411 -15.28 -28.14 -18.73
CA THR A 411 -13.96 -27.50 -18.83
C THR A 411 -13.50 -26.90 -17.50
N CYS A 412 -14.41 -26.29 -16.74
CA CYS A 412 -14.09 -25.76 -15.42
C CYS A 412 -13.76 -26.90 -14.45
N LEU A 413 -14.55 -27.97 -14.41
CA LEU A 413 -14.31 -29.09 -13.49
C LEU A 413 -12.98 -29.81 -13.77
N THR A 414 -12.54 -29.90 -15.03
CA THR A 414 -11.23 -30.46 -15.36
C THR A 414 -10.06 -29.57 -14.94
N ASN A 415 -10.25 -28.25 -14.98
CA ASN A 415 -9.19 -27.27 -14.70
C ASN A 415 -9.16 -26.80 -13.24
N ARG A 416 -10.26 -27.02 -12.49
CA ARG A 416 -10.44 -26.50 -11.13
C ARG A 416 -9.47 -27.18 -10.17
N LYS A 417 -8.65 -26.35 -9.52
CA LYS A 417 -7.77 -26.75 -8.41
C LYS A 417 -8.41 -26.35 -7.09
N HIS A 418 -8.09 -27.07 -6.03
CA HIS A 418 -8.47 -26.64 -4.69
C HIS A 418 -7.75 -25.32 -4.34
N LEU A 419 -8.37 -24.49 -3.50
CA LEU A 419 -7.72 -23.28 -3.00
C LEU A 419 -6.48 -23.67 -2.20
N GLU A 420 -5.32 -23.13 -2.56
CA GLU A 420 -4.08 -23.25 -1.80
C GLU A 420 -3.87 -21.99 -0.98
N GLN A 421 -3.42 -22.12 0.26
CA GLN A 421 -2.94 -20.97 1.01
C GLN A 421 -1.73 -20.38 0.26
N GLY A 422 -1.71 -19.05 0.13
CA GLY A 422 -0.61 -18.34 -0.54
C GLY A 422 0.72 -18.73 0.09
N LYS A 423 1.60 -19.37 -0.68
CA LYS A 423 2.95 -19.71 -0.22
C LYS A 423 3.72 -18.41 -0.14
N GLU A 424 4.01 -17.93 1.08
CA GLU A 424 4.91 -16.80 1.25
C GLU A 424 6.25 -17.17 0.63
N GLN A 425 6.75 -16.31 -0.26
CA GLN A 425 8.09 -16.49 -0.80
C GLN A 425 9.07 -16.38 0.35
N ALA A 426 9.96 -17.36 0.48
CA ALA A 426 10.99 -17.34 1.51
C ALA A 426 11.80 -16.05 1.38
N LYS A 427 11.74 -15.18 2.39
CA LYS A 427 12.47 -13.91 2.41
C LYS A 427 13.96 -14.23 2.28
N MET A 428 14.63 -13.59 1.33
CA MET A 428 16.09 -13.72 1.21
C MET A 428 16.77 -13.27 2.51
N LEU A 429 17.86 -13.93 2.86
CA LEU A 429 18.72 -13.48 3.95
C LEU A 429 19.20 -12.05 3.66
N LYS A 430 19.25 -11.21 4.69
CA LYS A 430 19.79 -9.86 4.56
C LYS A 430 21.25 -9.97 4.11
N LEU A 431 21.55 -9.44 2.93
CA LEU A 431 22.92 -9.30 2.47
C LEU A 431 23.49 -8.06 3.15
N PHE A 432 24.59 -8.25 3.88
CA PHE A 432 25.33 -7.15 4.47
C PHE A 432 26.51 -6.82 3.59
N GLU A 433 26.69 -5.53 3.31
CA GLU A 433 27.88 -5.07 2.61
C GLU A 433 29.10 -5.25 3.53
N PRO A 434 30.16 -5.91 3.05
CA PRO A 434 31.38 -6.05 3.82
C PRO A 434 32.02 -4.68 4.04
N ARG A 435 32.34 -4.37 5.29
CA ARG A 435 32.99 -3.10 5.65
C ARG A 435 34.51 -3.20 5.47
N PHE A 436 35.01 -2.82 4.30
CA PHE A 436 36.45 -2.68 4.02
C PHE A 436 36.81 -1.21 3.75
N GLY A 437 38.06 -0.83 4.03
CA GLY A 437 38.58 0.47 3.60
C GLY A 437 39.10 0.38 2.16
N PRO A 438 39.18 1.50 1.42
CA PRO A 438 39.66 1.50 0.03
C PRO A 438 41.11 1.01 -0.10
N VAL A 439 41.91 1.14 0.97
CA VAL A 439 43.31 0.69 1.03
C VAL A 439 43.49 -0.23 2.24
N TYR A 440 44.07 -1.40 2.01
CA TYR A 440 44.43 -2.36 3.05
C TYR A 440 45.93 -2.26 3.38
N GLU A 441 46.27 -1.61 4.48
CA GLU A 441 47.67 -1.41 4.91
C GLU A 441 48.18 -2.53 5.86
N GLY A 442 47.41 -3.61 6.05
CA GLY A 442 47.74 -4.68 7.01
C GLY A 442 47.67 -4.28 8.49
N LYS A 443 47.53 -2.98 8.78
CA LYS A 443 47.27 -2.43 10.12
C LYS A 443 45.81 -2.03 10.22
N LYS A 444 45.18 -2.39 11.33
CA LYS A 444 43.83 -1.91 11.65
C LYS A 444 43.94 -0.44 12.05
N ASN A 445 43.50 0.47 11.17
CA ASN A 445 43.29 1.86 11.56
C ASN A 445 42.20 1.89 12.61
N SER A 446 42.46 2.59 13.72
CA SER A 446 41.49 2.67 14.80
C SER A 446 40.33 3.56 14.39
N ARG A 447 39.11 3.14 14.75
CA ARG A 447 37.84 3.79 14.40
C ARG A 447 37.33 4.69 15.52
N LEU A 448 38.10 4.80 16.59
CA LEU A 448 37.74 5.60 17.75
C LEU A 448 37.97 7.09 17.43
N PRO A 449 37.29 8.01 18.13
CA PRO A 449 37.60 9.41 18.04
C PRO A 449 39.10 9.64 18.27
N LYS A 450 39.70 10.57 17.51
CA LYS A 450 41.15 10.83 17.53
C LYS A 450 41.70 10.98 18.95
N GLU A 451 40.99 11.68 19.82
CA GLU A 451 41.36 11.89 21.23
C GLU A 451 41.49 10.59 22.02
N TYR A 452 40.56 9.64 21.81
CA TYR A 452 40.60 8.35 22.48
C TYR A 452 41.76 7.50 21.98
N ASP A 453 42.02 7.54 20.68
CA ASP A 453 43.17 6.85 20.08
C ASP A 453 44.51 7.38 20.57
N GLU A 454 44.62 8.70 20.69
CA GLU A 454 45.79 9.34 21.28
C GLU A 454 45.98 8.91 22.73
N ARG A 455 44.90 8.91 23.53
CA ARG A 455 44.96 8.44 24.92
C ARG A 455 45.40 6.98 25.01
N LEU A 456 44.90 6.11 24.15
CA LEU A 456 45.28 4.69 24.13
C LEU A 456 46.74 4.50 23.68
N ARG A 457 47.17 5.25 22.67
CA ARG A 457 48.57 5.28 22.21
C ARG A 457 49.50 5.72 23.34
N LEU A 458 49.16 6.79 24.06
CA LEU A 458 49.92 7.28 25.20
C LEU A 458 49.97 6.25 26.33
N ARG A 459 48.84 5.60 26.65
CA ARG A 459 48.78 4.56 27.68
C ARG A 459 49.68 3.36 27.33
N ARG A 460 49.69 2.93 26.07
CA ARG A 460 50.59 1.86 25.58
C ARG A 460 52.05 2.27 25.70
N LYS A 461 52.38 3.51 25.33
CA LYS A 461 53.74 4.06 25.45
C LYS A 461 54.18 4.07 26.91
N TYR A 462 53.35 4.60 27.81
CA TYR A 462 53.59 4.59 29.25
C TYR A 462 53.83 3.20 29.81
N LYS A 463 52.95 2.22 29.52
CA LYS A 463 53.12 0.84 30.01
C LYS A 463 54.42 0.20 29.50
N ARG A 464 54.80 0.44 28.24
CA ARG A 464 56.03 -0.09 27.65
C ARG A 464 57.26 0.51 28.33
N GLU A 465 57.29 1.83 28.47
CA GLU A 465 58.39 2.56 29.12
C GLU A 465 58.49 2.15 30.59
N HIS A 466 57.38 2.15 31.32
CA HIS A 466 57.33 1.70 32.70
C HIS A 466 57.85 0.27 32.86
N LYS A 467 57.39 -0.70 32.05
CA LYS A 467 57.86 -2.09 32.09
C LYS A 467 59.37 -2.19 31.81
N SER A 468 59.88 -1.39 30.87
CA SER A 468 61.31 -1.33 30.57
C SER A 468 62.12 -0.78 31.75
N VAL A 469 61.64 0.29 32.39
CA VAL A 469 62.27 0.90 33.57
C VAL A 469 62.25 -0.06 34.75
N THR A 470 61.11 -0.69 35.04
CA THR A 470 61.02 -1.67 36.13
C THR A 470 61.98 -2.83 35.91
N ARG A 471 62.11 -3.34 34.68
CA ARG A 471 63.07 -4.40 34.35
C ARG A 471 64.52 -3.93 34.58
N ALA A 472 64.86 -2.70 34.20
CA ALA A 472 66.18 -2.14 34.46
C ALA A 472 66.46 -2.03 35.96
N LEU A 473 65.51 -1.51 36.75
CA LEU A 473 65.65 -1.40 38.21
C LEU A 473 65.83 -2.77 38.88
N VAL A 474 65.09 -3.79 38.45
CA VAL A 474 65.27 -5.16 38.99
C VAL A 474 66.67 -5.68 38.66
N LEU A 475 67.16 -5.48 37.44
CA LEU A 475 68.53 -5.88 37.06
C LEU A 475 69.59 -5.14 37.87
N ASP A 476 69.41 -3.84 38.11
CA ASP A 476 70.31 -3.03 38.92
C ASP A 476 70.32 -3.49 40.38
N THR A 477 69.14 -3.78 40.95
CA THR A 477 69.05 -4.32 42.33
C THR A 477 69.69 -5.70 42.46
N GLU A 478 69.51 -6.59 41.48
CA GLU A 478 70.21 -7.87 41.43
C GLU A 478 71.73 -7.70 41.32
N PHE A 479 72.18 -6.72 40.54
CA PHE A 479 73.59 -6.42 40.37
C PHE A 479 74.20 -5.95 41.70
N ILE A 480 73.56 -4.98 42.37
CA ILE A 480 73.98 -4.46 43.68
C ILE A 480 74.03 -5.61 44.70
N ALA A 481 72.98 -6.44 44.79
CA ALA A 481 72.93 -7.56 45.71
C ALA A 481 74.06 -8.60 45.47
N ARG A 482 74.41 -8.86 44.20
CA ARG A 482 75.54 -9.73 43.86
C ARG A 482 76.88 -9.12 44.28
N GLU A 483 77.08 -7.82 44.09
CA GLU A 483 78.29 -7.13 44.55
C GLU A 483 78.41 -7.14 46.08
N GLU A 484 77.32 -6.83 46.79
CA GLU A 484 77.30 -6.86 48.26
C GLU A 484 77.58 -8.26 48.82
N LEU A 485 76.96 -9.30 48.25
CA LEU A 485 77.21 -10.68 48.64
C LEU A 485 78.68 -11.06 48.40
N LYS A 486 79.24 -10.68 47.24
CA LYS A 486 80.66 -10.92 46.94
C LYS A 486 81.56 -10.26 47.98
N GLN A 487 81.31 -8.99 48.32
CA GLN A 487 82.05 -8.29 49.37
C GLN A 487 81.90 -8.97 50.75
N GLN A 488 80.71 -9.49 51.08
CA GLN A 488 80.47 -10.20 52.33
C GLN A 488 81.19 -11.55 52.40
N VAL A 489 81.16 -12.34 51.31
CA VAL A 489 81.88 -13.61 51.22
C VAL A 489 83.40 -13.37 51.30
N GLU A 490 83.92 -12.33 50.67
CA GLU A 490 85.32 -11.93 50.80
C GLU A 490 85.68 -11.59 52.26
N LYS A 491 84.83 -10.80 52.96
CA LYS A 491 85.02 -10.52 54.39
C LYS A 491 84.95 -11.78 55.27
N ASP A 492 84.02 -12.68 55.00
CA ASP A 492 83.84 -13.92 55.76
C ASP A 492 84.96 -14.94 55.52
N THR A 493 85.45 -15.06 54.29
CA THR A 493 86.61 -15.91 53.97
C THR A 493 87.88 -15.38 54.63
N GLN A 494 88.10 -14.07 54.62
CA GLN A 494 89.19 -13.44 55.37
C GLN A 494 89.06 -13.69 56.88
N ARG A 495 87.84 -13.56 57.43
CA ARG A 495 87.57 -13.85 58.85
C ARG A 495 87.82 -15.32 59.18
N LYS A 496 87.32 -16.27 58.37
CA LYS A 496 87.53 -17.72 58.56
C LYS A 496 88.98 -18.12 58.47
N ARG A 497 89.75 -17.54 57.53
CA ARG A 497 91.22 -17.74 57.45
C ARG A 497 91.89 -17.30 58.75
N LYS A 498 91.62 -16.06 59.19
CA LYS A 498 92.13 -15.53 60.47
C LYS A 498 91.78 -16.43 61.67
N VAL A 499 90.53 -16.89 61.76
CA VAL A 499 90.09 -17.79 62.84
C VAL A 499 90.78 -19.16 62.77
N LYS A 500 90.93 -19.74 61.57
CA LYS A 500 91.60 -21.03 61.38
C LYS A 500 93.09 -20.93 61.73
N ASP A 501 93.74 -19.84 61.36
CA ASP A 501 95.13 -19.58 61.73
C ASP A 501 95.29 -19.50 63.26
N ILE A 502 94.39 -18.78 63.94
CA ILE A 502 94.34 -18.71 65.41
C ILE A 502 94.09 -20.11 66.03
N GLN A 503 93.16 -20.90 65.49
CA GLN A 503 92.86 -22.24 65.99
C GLN A 503 94.00 -23.24 65.75
N ALA A 504 94.71 -23.14 64.63
CA ALA A 504 95.90 -23.93 64.34
C ALA A 504 97.04 -23.61 65.32
N GLN A 505 97.24 -22.31 65.62
CA GLN A 505 98.17 -21.87 66.67
C GLN A 505 97.79 -22.47 68.04
N LEU A 506 96.50 -22.43 68.42
CA LEU A 506 96.01 -23.06 69.66
C LEU A 506 96.21 -24.59 69.68
N SER A 507 95.96 -25.29 68.57
CA SER A 507 96.13 -26.75 68.47
C SER A 507 97.60 -27.17 68.56
N MET A 508 98.51 -26.42 67.94
CA MET A 508 99.96 -26.63 68.13
C MET A 508 100.36 -26.50 69.60
N GLN A 509 99.87 -25.47 70.30
CA GLN A 509 100.11 -25.29 71.73
C GLN A 509 99.60 -26.49 72.56
N GLU A 510 98.41 -27.03 72.26
CA GLU A 510 97.88 -28.21 72.95
C GLU A 510 98.69 -29.49 72.64
N GLY A 511 99.15 -29.66 71.41
CA GLY A 511 100.00 -30.78 71.00
C GLY A 511 101.37 -30.76 71.69
N GLU A 512 101.99 -29.58 71.79
CA GLU A 512 103.20 -29.35 72.58
C GLU A 512 102.96 -29.69 74.06
N TYR A 513 101.83 -29.26 74.62
CA TYR A 513 101.44 -29.58 76.00
C TYR A 513 101.28 -31.09 76.27
N ARG A 514 100.62 -31.83 75.37
CA ARG A 514 100.44 -33.29 75.51
C ARG A 514 101.75 -34.07 75.40
N LYS A 515 102.67 -33.65 74.51
CA LYS A 515 104.01 -34.25 74.44
C LYS A 515 104.76 -34.09 75.76
N LEU A 516 104.68 -32.89 76.34
CA LEU A 516 105.21 -32.57 77.67
C LEU A 516 104.65 -33.47 78.79
N GLN A 517 103.39 -33.92 78.66
CA GLN A 517 102.79 -34.86 79.61
C GLN A 517 103.30 -36.30 79.45
N LYS A 518 103.45 -36.82 78.22
CA LYS A 518 103.85 -38.24 78.01
C LYS A 518 105.30 -38.57 78.34
N THR A 519 106.18 -37.58 78.35
CA THR A 519 107.58 -37.78 78.75
C THR A 519 107.75 -37.85 80.27
N LYS A 520 106.69 -37.60 81.03
CA LYS A 520 106.63 -37.79 82.49
C LYS A 520 105.95 -39.12 82.78
#